data_AF-A0A7Y3FM64-F1
#
_entry.id   AF-A0A7Y3FM64-F1
#
_cell.length_a   1.000
_cell.length_b   1.000
_cell.length_c   1.000
_cell.angle_alpha   90.00
_cell.angle_beta   90.00
_cell.angle_gamma   90.00
#
_symmetry.space_group_name_H-M   'P 1'
#
loop_
_entity.id
_entity.type
_entity.pdbx_description
1 polymer ?
#
loop_
_entity_poly.entity_id
_entity_poly.type
_entity_poly.pdbx_seq_one_letter_code
_entity_poly.pdbx_strand_id
1 'polypeptide(L)' 'MRVVEARLLEGNIDAFSARFTLTPVDGGTRTEIDFKIHVDPDIPLPSSVFSRENERAAGRTVRALRARVSEGPLRAS' A
#
# COMPACT_ATOMS: atom_id res chain seq x y z
N MET A 1 -7.95 16.15 2.71
CA MET A 1 -7.74 14.70 2.97
C MET A 1 -8.31 13.92 1.79
N ARG A 2 -7.58 12.95 1.26
CA ARG A 2 -8.05 12.06 0.19
C ARG A 2 -7.88 10.60 0.60
N VAL A 3 -8.86 9.76 0.28
CA VAL A 3 -8.82 8.33 0.55
C VAL A 3 -8.81 7.56 -0.76
N VAL A 4 -7.97 6.54 -0.85
CA VAL A 4 -7.93 5.57 -1.96
C VAL A 4 -8.03 4.18 -1.37
N GLU A 5 -8.95 3.37 -1.89
CA GLU A 5 -9.23 2.03 -1.41
C GLU A 5 -9.06 1.01 -2.54
N ALA A 6 -8.57 -0.17 -2.19
CA ALA A 6 -8.46 -1.32 -3.07
C ALA A 6 -8.99 -2.56 -2.36
N ARG A 7 -9.58 -3.46 -3.14
CA ARG A 7 -10.13 -4.74 -2.68
C ARG A 7 -9.79 -5.83 -3.67
N LEU A 8 -9.70 -7.07 -3.18
CA LEU A 8 -9.60 -8.23 -4.04
C LEU A 8 -10.84 -8.33 -4.93
N LEU A 9 -10.64 -8.58 -6.21
CA LEU A 9 -11.72 -8.96 -7.14
C LEU A 9 -11.61 -10.44 -7.49
N GLU A 10 -10.39 -10.91 -7.71
CA GLU A 10 -10.04 -12.29 -8.03
C GLU A 10 -8.61 -12.56 -7.55
N GLY A 11 -8.32 -13.78 -7.12
CA GLY A 11 -7.00 -14.19 -6.65
C GLY A 11 -7.00 -15.51 -5.90
N ASN A 12 -5.83 -15.90 -5.41
CA ASN A 12 -5.59 -17.14 -4.66
C ASN A 12 -5.50 -16.91 -3.13
N ILE A 13 -6.16 -15.87 -2.64
CA ILE A 13 -6.19 -15.50 -1.23
C ILE A 13 -7.65 -15.24 -0.86
N ASP A 14 -8.04 -15.53 0.37
CA ASP A 14 -9.42 -15.42 0.83
C ASP A 14 -9.87 -13.97 0.95
N ALA A 15 -8.96 -13.09 1.38
CA ALA A 15 -9.25 -11.66 1.48
C ALA A 15 -8.03 -10.79 1.19
N PHE A 16 -8.28 -9.67 0.51
CA PHE A 16 -7.36 -8.53 0.48
C PHE A 16 -8.12 -7.22 0.52
N SER A 17 -7.64 -6.30 1.34
CA SER A 17 -8.02 -4.90 1.27
C SER A 17 -6.83 -3.99 1.58
N ALA A 18 -6.83 -2.83 0.96
CA ALA A 18 -5.84 -1.80 1.20
C ALA A 18 -6.51 -0.43 1.23
N ARG A 19 -6.03 0.44 2.12
CA ARG A 19 -6.50 1.81 2.26
C ARG A 19 -5.32 2.75 2.41
N PHE A 20 -5.32 3.79 1.59
CA PHE A 20 -4.40 4.92 1.68
C PHE A 20 -5.19 6.15 2.12
N THR A 21 -4.77 6.77 3.21
CA THR A 21 -5.26 8.09 3.62
C THR A 21 -4.14 9.09 3.38
N LEU A 22 -4.41 10.07 2.51
CA LEU A 22 -3.46 11.09 2.08
C LEU A 22 -3.85 12.42 2.72
N THR A 23 -2.94 12.97 3.53
CA THR A 23 -3.14 14.23 4.22
C THR A 23 -2.06 15.22 3.78
N PRO A 24 -2.42 16.33 3.09
CA PRO A 24 -1.48 17.40 2.85
C PRO A 24 -1.00 17.98 4.17
N VAL A 25 0.31 18.13 4.32
CA VAL A 25 0.98 18.74 5.49
C VAL A 25 1.94 19.81 4.98
N ASP A 26 2.48 20.63 5.89
CA ASP A 26 3.44 21.69 5.57
C ASP A 26 2.95 22.63 4.45
N GLY A 27 1.70 23.11 4.58
CA GLY A 27 1.07 24.00 3.59
C GLY A 27 0.82 23.36 2.22
N GLY A 28 0.83 22.03 2.14
CA GLY A 28 0.65 21.28 0.89
C GLY A 28 1.94 20.93 0.16
N THR A 29 3.10 21.30 0.71
CA THR A 29 4.41 20.94 0.14
C THR A 29 4.79 19.49 0.41
N ARG A 30 4.18 18.86 1.42
CA ARG A 30 4.37 17.45 1.77
C ARG A 30 3.03 16.75 1.93
N THR A 31 3.04 15.43 1.81
CA THR A 31 1.87 14.59 2.03
C THR A 31 2.24 13.50 3.01
N GLU A 32 1.48 13.40 4.10
CA GLU A 32 1.50 12.27 5.00
C GLU A 32 0.61 11.16 4.44
N ILE A 33 1.07 9.91 4.56
CA ILE A 33 0.37 8.73 4.06
C ILE A 33 0.19 7.75 5.23
N ASP A 34 -1.06 7.50 5.61
CA ASP A 34 -1.44 6.34 6.44
C ASP A 34 -1.84 5.20 5.50
N PHE A 35 -1.07 4.12 5.51
CA PHE A 35 -1.29 2.94 4.68
C PHE A 35 -1.66 1.73 5.56
N LYS A 36 -2.84 1.18 5.31
CA LYS A 36 -3.34 -0.03 5.96
C LYS A 36 -3.57 -1.11 4.92
N ILE A 37 -3.14 -2.32 5.23
CA ILE A 37 -3.31 -3.51 4.39
C ILE A 37 -3.79 -4.66 5.26
N HIS A 38 -4.73 -5.43 4.72
CA HIS A 38 -5.18 -6.69 5.27
C HIS A 38 -5.11 -7.75 4.18
N VAL A 39 -4.52 -8.89 4.51
CA VAL A 39 -4.36 -10.04 3.61
C VAL A 39 -4.67 -11.28 4.42
N ASP A 40 -5.58 -12.10 3.91
CA ASP A 40 -5.90 -13.42 4.45
C ASP A 40 -5.56 -14.47 3.37
N PRO A 41 -4.42 -15.17 3.49
CA PRO A 41 -3.98 -16.12 2.48
C PRO A 41 -4.59 -17.50 2.70
N ASP A 42 -5.00 -18.16 1.61
CA ASP A 42 -5.53 -19.54 1.62
C ASP A 42 -4.39 -20.57 1.69
N ILE A 43 -3.61 -20.55 2.79
CA ILE A 43 -2.52 -21.51 3.03
C ILE A 43 -2.29 -21.74 4.53
N PRO A 44 -1.96 -22.99 4.94
CA PRO A 44 -1.81 -23.37 6.33
C PRO A 44 -0.41 -23.01 6.87
N LEU A 45 -0.08 -21.71 6.93
CA LEU A 45 1.09 -21.25 7.68
C LEU A 45 0.66 -20.42 8.89
N PRO A 46 1.47 -20.38 9.96
CA PRO A 46 1.20 -19.51 11.11
C PRO A 46 1.09 -18.03 10.70
N SER A 47 0.12 -17.32 11.26
CA SER A 47 -0.14 -15.89 10.99
C SER A 47 1.08 -14.98 11.21
N SER A 48 2.01 -15.37 12.08
CA SER A 48 3.25 -14.65 12.36
C SER A 48 4.22 -14.61 11.18
N VAL A 49 4.25 -15.67 10.35
CA VAL A 49 5.09 -15.73 9.15
C VAL A 49 4.55 -14.77 8.08
N PHE A 50 3.23 -14.75 7.88
CA PHE A 50 2.59 -13.84 6.94
C PHE A 50 2.68 -12.38 7.35
N SER A 51 2.49 -12.08 8.63
CA SER A 51 2.55 -10.71 9.14
C SER A 51 3.90 -10.06 8.81
N ARG A 52 5.00 -10.80 8.96
CA ARG A 52 6.36 -10.32 8.65
C ARG A 52 6.58 -10.09 7.15
N GLU A 53 6.10 -10.99 6.30
CA GLU A 53 6.21 -10.83 4.85
C GLU A 53 5.32 -9.71 4.31
N ASN A 54 4.11 -9.55 4.86
CA ASN A 54 3.21 -8.43 4.57
C ASN A 54 3.82 -7.09 4.98
N GLU A 55 4.44 -7.00 6.16
CA GLU A 55 5.14 -5.81 6.60
C GLU A 55 6.29 -5.44 5.64
N ARG A 56 7.08 -6.44 5.22
CA ARG A 56 8.14 -6.24 4.22
C ARG A 56 7.58 -5.77 2.87
N ALA A 57 6.49 -6.36 2.41
CA ALA A 57 5.82 -6.00 1.16
C ALA A 57 5.22 -4.59 1.21
N ALA A 58 4.57 -4.22 2.32
CA ALA A 58 4.07 -2.87 2.59
C ALA A 58 5.20 -1.85 2.54
N GLY A 59 6.32 -2.11 3.22
CA GLY A 59 7.49 -1.24 3.19
C GLY A 59 8.08 -1.06 1.78
N ARG A 60 8.12 -2.13 0.96
CA ARG A 60 8.53 -2.03 -0.45
C ARG A 60 7.56 -1.17 -1.26
N THR A 61 6.26 -1.34 -1.06
CA THR A 61 5.21 -0.57 -1.74
C THR A 61 5.33 0.92 -1.46
N VAL A 62 5.49 1.30 -0.19
CA VAL A 62 5.66 2.72 0.20
C VAL A 62 6.94 3.31 -0.41
N ARG A 63 8.06 2.56 -0.42
CA ARG A 63 9.31 3.00 -1.04
C ARG A 63 9.16 3.19 -2.55
N ALA A 64 8.52 2.24 -3.24
CA ALA A 64 8.27 2.33 -4.68
C ALA A 64 7.37 3.52 -5.02
N LEU A 65 6.32 3.76 -4.22
CA LEU A 65 5.45 4.93 -4.38
C LEU A 65 6.25 6.23 -4.23
N ARG A 66 7.10 6.33 -3.20
CA ARG A 66 7.96 7.50 -2.98
C ARG A 66 8.91 7.75 -4.14
N ALA A 67 9.56 6.70 -4.65
CA ALA A 67 10.42 6.78 -5.82
C ALA A 67 9.66 7.29 -7.05
N ARG A 68 8.50 6.69 -7.35
CA ARG A 68 7.66 7.04 -8.50
C ARG A 68 7.18 8.49 -8.48
N VAL A 69 6.87 9.03 -7.29
CA VAL A 69 6.48 10.45 -7.12
C VAL A 69 7.68 11.37 -7.29
N SER A 70 8.86 10.95 -6.83
CA SER A 70 10.10 11.75 -6.91
C SER A 70 10.65 11.84 -8.34
N GLU A 71 10.47 10.79 -9.15
CA GLU A 71 10.84 10.76 -10.57
C GLU A 71 9.93 11.64 -11.45
N GLY A 72 8.80 12.13 -10.92
CA GLY A 72 7.81 12.90 -11.66
C GLY A 72 7.01 12.04 -12.65
N PRO A 73 5.99 12.58 -13.32
CA PRO A 73 5.28 11.84 -14.37
C PRO A 73 6.29 11.43 -15.45
N LEU A 74 6.34 10.14 -15.82
CA LEU A 74 6.88 9.74 -17.12
C LEU A 74 6.18 10.64 -18.13
N ARG A 75 6.92 11.57 -18.76
CA ARG A 75 6.40 12.34 -19.87
C ARG A 75 6.00 11.31 -20.93
N ALA A 76 4.70 11.10 -21.09
CA ALA A 76 4.19 10.40 -22.26
C ALA A 76 4.69 11.21 -23.46
N SER A 77 5.56 10.60 -24.25
CA SER A 77 6.08 11.14 -25.50
C SER A 77 5.10 10.80 -26.60
#